data_AF-A0A945ZI29-F1
#
_entry.id   AF-A0A945ZI29-F1
#
_cell.length_a   1.000
_cell.length_b   1.000
_cell.length_c   1.000
_cell.angle_alpha   90.00
_cell.angle_beta   90.00
_cell.angle_gamma   90.00
#
_symmetry.space_group_name_H-M   'P 1'
#
loop_
_entity.id
_entity.type
_entity.pdbx_description
1 polymer ?
#
loop_
_entity_poly.entity_id
_entity_poly.type
_entity_poly.pdbx_seq_one_letter_code
_entity_poly.pdbx_strand_id
1 'polypeptide(L)'
;MLENPGFWVGVGFFLFIAVTAKKVHTMLSTMLDGRAEKIRQELDETQKLREDAQAVLADYQRRQRDAIQEAEQILAHATEEAARLRTEAAANLETTLKRREEQAVEKIAAAEAQALKEVRDQAVDLAIQATGKLIADNMTDEVGSRLTKAAIDELPTRLQ
;
A
#
# COMPACT_ATOMS: atom_id res chain seq x y z
N MET A 1 -23.66 108.00 -29.31
CA MET A 1 -23.62 106.79 -28.46
C MET A 1 -22.97 105.58 -29.14
N LEU A 2 -22.89 105.53 -30.49
CA LEU A 2 -22.25 104.43 -31.22
C LEU A 2 -20.75 104.65 -31.56
N GLU A 3 -20.18 105.83 -31.28
CA GLU A 3 -18.76 106.18 -31.55
C GLU A 3 -17.84 106.01 -30.32
N ASN A 4 -18.34 105.49 -29.19
CA ASN A 4 -17.53 105.38 -27.97
C ASN A 4 -16.73 104.06 -28.00
N PRO A 5 -15.37 104.08 -28.00
CA PRO A 5 -14.56 102.87 -28.09
C PRO A 5 -14.87 101.82 -27.03
N GLY A 6 -15.29 102.24 -25.82
CA GLY A 6 -15.68 101.34 -24.74
C GLY A 6 -16.90 100.45 -25.04
N PHE A 7 -17.83 100.90 -25.89
CA PHE A 7 -18.99 100.07 -26.29
C PHE A 7 -18.55 98.90 -27.17
N TRP A 8 -17.69 99.14 -28.16
CA TRP A 8 -17.14 98.09 -29.02
C TRP A 8 -16.22 97.13 -28.26
N VAL A 9 -15.47 97.62 -27.26
CA VAL A 9 -14.68 96.75 -26.36
C VAL A 9 -15.61 95.84 -25.52
N GLY A 10 -16.71 96.37 -24.98
CA GLY A 10 -17.70 95.58 -24.25
C GLY A 10 -18.37 94.52 -25.12
N VAL A 11 -18.79 94.89 -26.34
CA VAL A 11 -19.36 93.95 -27.32
C VAL A 11 -18.35 92.85 -27.66
N GLY A 12 -17.08 93.21 -27.90
CA GLY A 12 -16.00 92.26 -28.14
C GLY A 12 -15.75 91.30 -26.96
N PHE A 13 -15.81 91.80 -25.72
CA PHE A 13 -15.64 91.00 -24.50
C PHE A 13 -16.77 89.97 -24.33
N PHE A 14 -18.03 90.40 -24.48
CA PHE A 14 -19.18 89.48 -24.39
C PHE A 14 -19.19 88.47 -25.53
N LEU A 15 -18.83 88.87 -26.75
CA LEU A 15 -18.73 87.95 -27.88
C LEU A 15 -17.60 86.92 -27.67
N PHE A 16 -16.44 87.35 -27.13
CA PHE A 16 -15.35 86.45 -26.75
C PHE A 16 -15.77 85.47 -25.66
N ILE A 17 -16.46 85.93 -24.61
CA ILE A 17 -17.00 85.05 -23.55
C ILE A 17 -18.01 84.07 -24.14
N ALA A 18 -18.94 84.53 -24.99
CA ALA A 18 -19.96 83.67 -25.58
C ALA A 18 -19.34 82.52 -26.41
N VAL A 19 -18.28 82.80 -27.17
CA VAL A 19 -17.58 81.77 -27.96
C VAL A 19 -16.74 80.84 -27.08
N THR A 20 -16.07 81.36 -26.05
CA THR A 20 -15.16 80.57 -25.20
C THR A 20 -15.88 79.76 -24.11
N ALA A 21 -17.01 80.25 -23.59
CA ALA A 21 -17.76 79.60 -22.51
C ALA A 21 -18.19 78.17 -22.88
N LYS A 22 -18.64 77.95 -24.13
CA LYS A 22 -19.01 76.60 -24.59
C LYS A 22 -17.81 75.65 -24.58
N LYS A 23 -16.64 76.10 -25.06
CA LYS A 23 -15.43 75.27 -25.12
C LYS A 23 -14.90 74.93 -23.73
N VAL A 24 -14.91 75.91 -22.81
CA VAL A 24 -14.50 75.71 -21.41
C VAL A 24 -15.47 74.75 -20.70
N HIS A 25 -16.78 74.92 -20.90
CA HIS A 25 -17.79 74.04 -20.31
C HIS A 25 -17.64 72.59 -20.79
N THR A 26 -17.50 72.38 -22.10
CA THR A 26 -17.29 71.04 -22.68
C THR A 26 -15.99 70.39 -22.20
N MET A 27 -14.90 71.16 -22.06
CA MET A 27 -13.62 70.63 -21.56
C MET A 27 -13.72 70.18 -20.09
N LEU A 28 -14.38 70.98 -19.24
CA LEU A 28 -14.59 70.66 -17.83
C LEU A 28 -15.52 69.46 -17.65
N SER A 29 -16.63 69.39 -18.39
CA SER A 29 -17.53 68.23 -18.33
C SER A 29 -16.80 66.95 -18.74
N THR A 30 -16.06 66.98 -19.84
CA THR A 30 -15.31 65.82 -20.34
C THR A 30 -14.26 65.34 -19.33
N MET A 31 -13.57 66.25 -18.64
CA MET A 31 -12.61 65.87 -17.60
C MET A 31 -13.28 65.26 -16.37
N LEU A 32 -14.42 65.81 -15.94
CA LEU A 32 -15.17 65.28 -14.80
C LEU A 32 -15.78 63.92 -15.12
N ASP A 33 -16.38 63.76 -16.30
CA ASP A 33 -16.93 62.50 -16.80
C ASP A 33 -15.82 61.45 -16.92
N GLY A 34 -14.66 61.82 -17.46
CA GLY A 34 -13.51 60.91 -17.55
C GLY A 34 -12.95 60.49 -16.18
N ARG A 35 -13.03 61.36 -15.15
CA ARG A 35 -12.68 60.98 -13.78
C ARG A 35 -13.74 60.08 -13.15
N ALA A 36 -15.02 60.38 -13.35
CA ALA A 36 -16.12 59.58 -12.84
C ALA A 36 -16.09 58.16 -13.42
N GLU A 37 -15.81 58.04 -14.72
CA GLU A 37 -15.68 56.76 -15.40
C GLU A 37 -14.49 55.95 -14.88
N LYS A 38 -13.32 56.58 -14.68
CA LYS A 38 -12.16 55.90 -14.06
C LYS A 38 -12.47 55.38 -12.67
N ILE A 39 -13.08 56.20 -11.81
CA ILE A 39 -13.47 55.78 -10.45
C ILE A 39 -14.46 54.64 -10.52
N ARG A 40 -15.43 54.69 -11.44
CA ARG A 40 -16.40 53.62 -11.65
C ARG A 40 -15.71 52.31 -12.04
N GLN A 41 -14.78 52.37 -13.00
CA GLN A 41 -14.00 51.21 -13.44
C GLN A 41 -13.16 50.63 -12.29
N GLU A 42 -12.46 51.47 -11.53
CA GLU A 42 -11.67 51.03 -10.37
C GLU A 42 -12.55 50.38 -9.28
N LEU A 43 -13.76 50.89 -9.04
CA LEU A 43 -14.71 50.31 -8.10
C LEU A 43 -15.25 48.96 -8.60
N ASP A 44 -15.62 48.87 -9.88
CA ASP A 44 -16.11 47.63 -10.49
C ASP A 44 -15.02 46.55 -10.49
N GLU A 45 -13.78 46.90 -10.81
CA GLU A 45 -12.61 46.02 -10.73
C GLU A 45 -12.34 45.56 -9.29
N THR A 46 -12.41 46.47 -8.33
CA THR A 46 -12.22 46.14 -6.91
C THR A 46 -13.31 45.20 -6.41
N GLN A 47 -14.57 45.44 -6.81
CA GLN A 47 -15.68 44.57 -6.44
C GLN A 47 -15.50 43.17 -7.02
N LYS A 48 -15.16 43.08 -8.31
CA LYS A 48 -14.86 41.80 -8.96
C LYS A 48 -13.70 41.08 -8.27
N LEU A 49 -12.62 41.79 -7.95
CA LEU A 49 -11.47 41.19 -7.25
C LEU A 49 -11.85 40.67 -5.86
N ARG A 50 -12.74 41.37 -5.14
CA ARG A 50 -13.26 40.89 -3.85
C ARG A 50 -14.13 39.66 -4.01
N GLU A 51 -15.00 39.62 -5.02
CA GLU A 51 -15.85 38.46 -5.32
C GLU A 51 -14.99 37.24 -5.69
N ASP A 52 -13.99 37.42 -6.56
CA ASP A 52 -13.03 36.37 -6.93
C ASP A 52 -12.26 35.86 -5.71
N ALA A 53 -11.77 36.76 -4.84
CA ALA A 53 -11.06 36.38 -3.62
C ALA A 53 -11.95 35.59 -2.64
N GLN A 54 -13.22 35.99 -2.50
CA GLN A 54 -14.19 35.26 -1.68
C GLN A 54 -14.52 33.89 -2.26
N ALA A 55 -14.69 33.79 -3.58
CA ALA A 55 -14.93 32.52 -4.27
C ALA A 55 -13.74 31.57 -4.10
N VAL A 56 -12.52 32.07 -4.28
CA VAL A 56 -11.29 31.30 -4.07
C VAL A 56 -11.19 30.83 -2.62
N LEU A 57 -11.43 31.71 -1.63
CA LEU A 57 -11.40 31.34 -0.22
C LEU A 57 -12.40 30.22 0.10
N ALA A 58 -13.63 30.33 -0.43
CA ALA A 58 -14.67 29.31 -0.23
C ALA A 58 -14.28 27.96 -0.89
N ASP A 59 -13.65 27.98 -2.06
CA ASP A 59 -13.13 26.79 -2.72
C ASP A 59 -12.01 26.13 -1.90
N TYR A 60 -11.06 26.91 -1.39
CA TYR A 60 -9.98 26.40 -0.54
C TYR A 60 -10.50 25.81 0.78
N GLN A 61 -11.48 26.46 1.42
CA GLN A 61 -12.11 25.92 2.64
C GLN A 61 -12.84 24.61 2.38
N ARG A 62 -13.51 24.49 1.23
CA ARG A 62 -14.16 23.25 0.80
C ARG A 62 -13.12 22.15 0.57
N ARG A 63 -12.09 22.42 -0.24
CA ARG A 63 -10.99 21.49 -0.50
C ARG A 63 -10.28 21.05 0.77
N GLN A 64 -10.06 21.96 1.72
CA GLN A 64 -9.45 21.63 3.00
C GLN A 64 -10.32 20.63 3.78
N ARG A 65 -11.63 20.87 3.88
CA ARG A 65 -12.53 19.95 4.56
C ARG A 65 -12.59 18.60 3.85
N ASP A 66 -12.69 18.60 2.53
CA ASP A 66 -12.76 17.37 1.74
C ASP A 66 -11.45 16.56 1.88
N ALA A 67 -10.29 17.23 1.88
CA ALA A 67 -8.99 16.58 2.12
C ALA A 67 -8.86 16.00 3.54
N ILE A 68 -9.41 16.67 4.56
CA ILE A 68 -9.45 16.13 5.93
C ILE A 68 -10.33 14.88 5.97
N GLN A 69 -11.51 14.92 5.36
CA GLN A 69 -12.41 13.75 5.28
C GLN A 69 -11.77 12.58 4.53
N GLU A 70 -11.09 12.86 3.42
CA GLU A 70 -10.36 11.85 2.65
C GLU A 70 -9.22 11.24 3.49
N ALA A 71 -8.47 12.05 4.23
CA ALA A 71 -7.41 11.56 5.12
C ALA A 71 -7.97 10.68 6.25
N GLU A 72 -9.10 11.06 6.86
CA GLU A 72 -9.80 10.26 7.86
C GLU A 72 -10.28 8.93 7.27
N GLN A 73 -10.84 8.94 6.06
CA GLN A 73 -11.25 7.73 5.35
C GLN A 73 -10.07 6.82 5.04
N ILE A 74 -8.96 7.37 4.55
CA ILE A 74 -7.72 6.60 4.30
C ILE A 74 -7.24 5.95 5.59
N LEU A 75 -7.23 6.69 6.70
CA LEU A 75 -6.79 6.16 7.99
C LEU A 75 -7.71 5.03 8.46
N ALA A 76 -9.03 5.23 8.39
CA ALA A 76 -10.01 4.21 8.75
C ALA A 76 -9.83 2.94 7.92
N HIS A 77 -9.74 3.07 6.60
CA HIS A 77 -9.52 1.95 5.67
C HIS A 77 -8.20 1.22 5.96
N ALA A 78 -7.12 1.95 6.24
CA ALA A 78 -5.83 1.36 6.58
C ALA A 78 -5.88 0.59 7.90
N THR A 79 -6.60 1.10 8.90
CA THR A 79 -6.76 0.39 10.19
C THR A 79 -7.61 -0.87 10.06
N GLU A 80 -8.69 -0.83 9.29
CA GLU A 80 -9.53 -1.98 9.00
C GLU A 80 -8.74 -3.05 8.24
N GLU A 81 -8.02 -2.66 7.20
CA GLU A 81 -7.23 -3.58 6.39
C GLU A 81 -6.07 -4.19 7.19
N ALA A 82 -5.42 -3.40 8.06
CA ALA A 82 -4.41 -3.91 8.98
C ALA A 82 -4.99 -4.93 9.97
N ALA A 83 -6.21 -4.70 10.49
CA ALA A 83 -6.88 -5.64 11.37
C ALA A 83 -7.27 -6.94 10.64
N ARG A 84 -7.78 -6.81 9.41
CA ARG A 84 -8.11 -7.95 8.53
C ARG A 84 -6.87 -8.79 8.25
N LEU A 85 -5.78 -8.17 7.81
CA LEU A 85 -4.50 -8.83 7.52
C LEU A 85 -3.91 -9.50 8.75
N ARG A 86 -3.99 -8.88 9.94
CA ARG A 86 -3.54 -9.51 11.20
C ARG A 86 -4.32 -10.77 11.51
N THR A 87 -5.64 -10.73 11.34
CA THR A 87 -6.52 -11.87 11.62
C THR A 87 -6.26 -13.00 10.64
N GLU A 88 -6.15 -12.69 9.35
CA GLU A 88 -5.82 -13.65 8.30
C GLU A 88 -4.43 -14.27 8.48
N ALA A 89 -3.42 -13.45 8.81
CA ALA A 89 -2.07 -13.91 9.09
C ALA A 89 -2.03 -14.83 10.33
N ALA A 90 -2.78 -14.51 11.38
CA ALA A 90 -2.87 -15.35 12.57
C ALA A 90 -3.50 -16.72 12.25
N ALA A 91 -4.61 -16.75 11.50
CA ALA A 91 -5.25 -18.00 11.08
C ALA A 91 -4.34 -18.85 10.17
N ASN A 92 -3.64 -18.23 9.23
CA ASN A 92 -2.68 -18.91 8.36
C ASN A 92 -1.48 -19.45 9.14
N LEU A 93 -0.99 -18.69 10.13
CA LEU A 93 0.10 -19.13 11.00
C LEU A 93 -0.33 -20.33 11.85
N GLU A 94 -1.51 -20.30 12.45
CA GLU A 94 -2.05 -21.43 13.23
C GLU A 94 -2.16 -22.69 12.37
N THR A 95 -2.70 -22.58 11.16
CA THR A 95 -2.81 -23.69 10.21
C THR A 95 -1.44 -24.25 9.83
N THR A 96 -0.47 -23.36 9.59
CA THR A 96 0.90 -23.76 9.24
C THR A 96 1.59 -24.45 10.42
N LEU A 97 1.38 -23.97 11.65
CA LEU A 97 1.93 -24.57 12.85
C LEU A 97 1.35 -25.96 13.09
N LYS A 98 0.03 -26.15 13.00
CA LYS A 98 -0.60 -27.48 13.12
C LYS A 98 -0.05 -28.46 12.11
N ARG A 99 0.05 -28.06 10.83
CA ARG A 99 0.64 -28.91 9.79
C ARG A 99 2.11 -29.26 10.08
N ARG A 100 2.88 -28.31 10.61
CA ARG A 100 4.29 -28.57 10.99
C ARG A 100 4.39 -29.51 12.19
N GLU A 101 3.49 -29.39 13.16
CA GLU A 101 3.40 -30.28 14.31
C GLU A 101 3.08 -31.70 13.87
N GLU A 102 2.05 -31.89 13.04
CA GLU A 102 1.70 -33.19 12.46
C GLU A 102 2.89 -33.82 11.70
N GLN A 103 3.58 -33.03 10.87
CA GLN A 103 4.78 -33.48 10.15
C GLN A 103 5.94 -33.84 11.08
N ALA A 104 6.09 -33.14 12.21
CA ALA A 104 7.12 -33.46 13.20
C ALA A 104 6.78 -34.77 13.92
N VAL A 105 5.53 -34.96 14.31
CA VAL A 105 5.04 -36.20 14.94
C VAL A 105 5.21 -37.38 14.00
N GLU A 106 4.84 -37.24 12.72
CA GLU A 106 5.01 -38.30 11.71
C GLU A 106 6.48 -38.68 11.53
N LYS A 107 7.38 -37.69 11.49
CA LYS A 107 8.84 -37.93 11.41
C LYS A 107 9.39 -38.63 12.65
N ILE A 108 8.91 -38.27 13.84
CA ILE A 108 9.29 -38.95 15.09
C ILE A 108 8.85 -40.40 15.04
N ALA A 109 7.60 -40.67 14.70
CA ALA A 109 7.08 -42.04 14.59
C ALA A 109 7.85 -42.89 13.56
N ALA A 110 8.19 -42.30 12.41
CA ALA A 110 9.02 -42.97 11.41
C ALA A 110 10.43 -43.27 11.92
N ALA A 111 11.06 -42.32 12.63
CA ALA A 111 12.38 -42.50 13.23
C ALA A 111 12.37 -43.55 14.35
N GLU A 112 11.33 -43.59 15.18
CA GLU A 112 11.13 -44.61 16.22
C GLU A 112 10.98 -46.00 15.61
N ALA A 113 10.15 -46.16 14.57
CA ALA A 113 9.98 -47.43 13.87
C ALA A 113 11.30 -47.91 13.24
N GLN A 114 12.06 -46.99 12.65
CA GLN A 114 13.38 -47.29 12.07
C GLN A 114 14.38 -47.71 13.15
N ALA A 115 14.47 -46.98 14.27
CA ALA A 115 15.35 -47.32 15.39
C ALA A 115 14.99 -48.68 16.00
N LEU A 116 13.69 -48.98 16.16
CA LEU A 116 13.24 -50.27 16.66
C LEU A 116 13.65 -51.42 15.72
N LYS A 117 13.53 -51.20 14.41
CA LYS A 117 13.98 -52.16 13.41
C LYS A 117 15.49 -52.37 13.48
N GLU A 118 16.28 -51.31 13.60
CA GLU A 118 17.74 -51.40 13.73
C GLU A 118 18.17 -52.18 14.98
N VAL A 119 17.53 -51.95 16.13
CA VAL A 119 17.80 -52.73 17.36
C VAL A 119 17.46 -54.20 17.17
N ARG A 120 16.34 -54.51 16.52
CA ARG A 120 15.94 -55.90 16.24
C ARG A 120 16.94 -56.58 15.29
N ASP A 121 17.35 -55.90 14.24
CA ASP A 121 18.31 -56.42 13.26
C ASP A 121 19.66 -56.70 13.95
N GLN A 122 20.17 -55.78 14.80
CA GLN A 122 21.38 -55.99 15.60
C GLN A 122 21.24 -57.17 16.59
N ALA A 123 20.08 -57.34 17.22
CA ALA A 123 19.85 -58.45 18.13
C ALA A 123 19.84 -59.80 17.38
N VAL A 124 19.27 -59.85 16.17
CA VAL A 124 19.32 -61.03 15.30
C VAL A 124 20.75 -61.35 14.90
N ASP A 125 21.52 -60.35 14.47
CA ASP A 125 22.93 -60.53 14.11
C ASP A 125 23.76 -61.06 15.29
N LEU A 126 23.57 -60.51 16.49
CA LEU A 126 24.24 -60.98 17.69
C LEU A 126 23.85 -62.42 18.05
N ALA A 127 22.57 -62.77 17.92
CA ALA A 127 22.08 -64.12 18.17
C ALA A 127 22.67 -65.13 17.17
N ILE A 128 22.75 -64.77 15.88
CA ILE A 128 23.38 -65.60 14.84
C ILE A 128 24.87 -65.79 15.15
N GLN A 129 25.59 -64.72 15.51
CA GLN A 129 27.01 -64.81 15.87
C GLN A 129 27.24 -65.68 17.11
N ALA A 130 26.43 -65.52 18.16
CA ALA A 130 26.51 -66.33 19.38
C ALA A 130 26.19 -67.80 19.10
N THR A 131 25.16 -68.07 18.29
CA THR A 131 24.80 -69.43 17.86
C THR A 131 25.92 -70.04 17.02
N GLY A 132 26.52 -69.29 16.10
CA GLY A 132 27.67 -69.73 15.31
C GLY A 132 28.87 -70.09 16.16
N LYS A 133 29.19 -69.29 17.19
CA LYS A 133 30.23 -69.63 18.18
C LYS A 133 29.87 -70.89 18.97
N LEU A 134 28.64 -70.99 19.47
CA LEU A 134 28.19 -72.16 20.24
C LEU A 134 28.27 -73.45 19.40
N ILE A 135 27.87 -73.40 18.12
CA ILE A 135 27.99 -74.51 17.18
C ILE A 135 29.46 -74.87 16.96
N ALA A 136 30.35 -73.89 16.77
CA ALA A 136 31.78 -74.14 16.62
C ALA A 136 32.40 -74.78 17.86
N ASP A 137 32.04 -74.30 19.06
CA ASP A 137 32.54 -74.82 20.34
C ASP A 137 32.03 -76.23 20.65
N ASN A 138 30.82 -76.59 20.19
CA ASN A 138 30.21 -77.92 20.37
C ASN A 138 30.40 -78.84 19.15
N MET A 139 31.17 -78.42 18.13
CA MET A 139 31.42 -79.19 16.93
C MET A 139 32.37 -80.35 17.25
N THR A 140 31.85 -81.57 17.25
CA THR A 140 32.63 -82.80 17.33
C THR A 140 32.64 -83.53 15.99
N ASP A 141 33.67 -84.32 15.68
CA ASP A 141 33.78 -85.09 14.43
C ASP A 141 32.55 -85.97 14.17
N GLU A 142 31.94 -86.49 15.25
CA GLU A 142 30.75 -87.33 15.19
C GLU A 142 29.47 -86.55 14.82
N VAL A 143 29.35 -85.28 15.24
CA VAL A 143 28.25 -84.40 14.85
C VAL A 143 28.46 -83.88 13.42
N GLY A 144 29.69 -83.54 13.05
CA GLY A 144 30.05 -83.11 11.69
C GLY A 144 29.78 -84.17 10.63
N SER A 145 30.17 -85.43 10.87
CA SER A 145 29.88 -86.53 9.94
C SER A 145 28.37 -86.83 9.82
N ARG A 146 27.59 -86.59 10.89
CA ARG A 146 26.13 -86.78 10.89
C ARG A 146 25.43 -85.69 10.09
N LEU A 147 25.87 -84.43 10.21
CA LEU A 147 25.34 -83.30 9.44
C LEU A 147 25.67 -83.41 7.95
N THR A 148 26.88 -83.85 7.58
CA THR A 148 27.22 -84.08 6.17
C THR A 148 26.40 -85.21 5.57
N LYS A 149 26.18 -86.30 6.32
CA LYS A 149 25.32 -87.40 5.87
C LYS A 149 23.86 -86.95 5.72
N ALA A 150 23.34 -86.17 6.66
CA ALA A 150 22.00 -85.59 6.56
C ALA A 150 21.86 -84.62 5.38
N ALA A 151 22.85 -83.76 5.10
CA ALA A 151 22.86 -82.87 3.94
C ALA A 151 22.92 -83.65 2.61
N ILE A 152 23.63 -84.78 2.57
CA ILE A 152 23.65 -85.69 1.41
C ILE A 152 22.28 -86.35 1.21
N ASP A 153 21.61 -86.75 2.30
CA ASP A 153 20.27 -87.35 2.24
C ASP A 153 19.16 -86.34 1.90
N GLU A 154 19.37 -85.03 2.12
CA GLU A 154 18.40 -83.95 1.83
C GLU A 154 18.51 -83.39 0.38
N LEU A 155 19.65 -83.60 -0.29
CA LEU A 155 19.87 -83.21 -1.69
C LEU A 155 18.83 -83.75 -2.70
N PRO A 156 18.38 -85.03 -2.62
CA PRO A 156 17.35 -85.57 -3.50
C PRO A 156 15.99 -84.87 -3.34
N THR A 157 15.68 -84.32 -2.16
CA THR A 157 14.37 -83.73 -1.84
C THR A 157 14.23 -82.28 -2.29
N ARG A 158 15.35 -81.58 -2.56
CA ARG A 158 15.36 -80.20 -3.09
C ARG A 158 15.61 -80.11 -4.60
N LEU A 159 15.84 -81.25 -5.26
CA LEU A 159 16.03 -81.38 -6.71
C LEU A 159 14.81 -81.97 -7.43
N GLN A 160 13.68 -82.12 -6.74
CA GLN A 160 12.34 -82.29 -7.33
C GLN A 160 11.56 -80.99 -7.18
#